data_AF-A0A8B9HXV2-F1
#
_entry.id   AF-A0A8B9HXV2-F1
#
_cell.length_a   1.000
_cell.length_b   1.000
_cell.length_c   1.000
_cell.angle_alpha   90.00
_cell.angle_beta   90.00
_cell.angle_gamma   90.00
#
_symmetry.space_group_name_H-M   'P 1'
#
loop_
_entity.id
_entity.type
_entity.pdbx_description
1 polymer ?
#
loop_
_entity_poly.entity_id
_entity_poly.type
_entity_poly.pdbx_seq_one_letter_code
_entity_poly.pdbx_strand_id
1 'polypeptide(L)'
;MLQHLNWVKVRILQKDFFFPLKPTKMLACARDFCTSLADTLGFFLTSLIILRCALAVIFTGRPLSSVFFNPQIIWRLGTEILQHHPNSRLEDFNALYEQMKNSGVKNYAKICLEHSFHLLLNGHIYDAKRQLSVAASWRYGKQSVPQSLDLKLIHAYCGFLDYVIWHMKKSSVSEAGKKDNSSNREMHSYFRQASVTLQEIIAQPGVWDPFVLSYVDMLEFYNDQEEALKVLQNYAYNKDYPSNPNAHVYLYQFLKRHEAPPAKLISILKVRQRMEAKKRLLADYAL
;
A
#
# COMPACT_ATOMS: atom_id res chain seq x y z
N MET A 1 -4.89 16.53 3.97
CA MET A 1 -3.53 15.98 4.21
C MET A 1 -3.36 14.55 3.68
N LEU A 2 -4.33 13.64 3.84
CA LEU A 2 -4.37 12.35 3.09
C LEU A 2 -4.53 12.51 1.57
N GLN A 3 -5.05 13.65 1.10
CA GLN A 3 -5.19 13.97 -0.34
C GLN A 3 -3.90 14.47 -1.01
N HIS A 4 -2.90 14.95 -0.26
CA HIS A 4 -1.67 15.52 -0.84
C HIS A 4 -0.61 14.47 -1.16
N LEU A 5 -0.70 13.28 -0.58
CA LEU A 5 0.14 12.12 -0.89
C LEU A 5 -0.29 11.36 -2.17
N ASN A 6 -1.39 11.76 -2.80
CA ASN A 6 -1.99 11.05 -3.93
C ASN A 6 -1.56 11.55 -5.31
N TRP A 7 -1.00 12.75 -5.45
CA TRP A 7 -0.79 13.35 -6.77
C TRP A 7 0.53 12.98 -7.45
N VAL A 8 1.58 12.68 -6.69
CA VAL A 8 2.87 12.21 -7.25
C VAL A 8 2.86 10.69 -7.52
N LYS A 9 2.01 9.93 -6.81
CA LYS A 9 1.83 8.47 -6.98
C LYS A 9 1.25 8.03 -8.34
N VAL A 10 0.53 8.91 -9.04
CA VAL A 10 -0.23 8.53 -10.25
C VAL A 10 0.63 8.46 -11.52
N ARG A 11 1.82 9.08 -11.55
CA ARG A 11 2.66 9.07 -12.77
C ARG A 11 3.45 7.78 -12.98
N ILE A 12 3.85 7.09 -11.92
CA ILE A 12 4.65 5.87 -12.04
C ILE A 12 3.75 4.64 -12.33
N LEU A 13 2.47 4.72 -11.98
CA LEU A 13 1.47 3.67 -12.22
C LEU A 13 0.97 3.58 -13.68
N GLN A 14 1.34 4.50 -14.57
CA GLN A 14 0.79 4.55 -15.94
C GLN A 14 1.55 3.77 -17.00
N LYS A 15 2.81 3.34 -16.76
CA LYS A 15 3.58 2.67 -17.83
C LYS A 15 3.54 1.14 -17.81
N ASP A 16 3.42 0.51 -16.64
CA ASP A 16 3.67 -0.95 -16.56
C ASP A 16 2.43 -1.82 -16.26
N PHE A 17 1.26 -1.23 -16.00
CA PHE A 17 0.00 -1.98 -15.78
C PHE A 17 -0.74 -2.38 -17.08
N PHE A 18 -0.09 -2.27 -18.25
CA PHE A 18 -0.77 -2.32 -19.55
C PHE A 18 -1.00 -3.72 -20.17
N PHE A 19 -0.59 -4.82 -19.56
CA PHE A 19 -0.80 -6.19 -20.09
C PHE A 19 -1.00 -7.20 -18.95
N PRO A 20 -1.59 -8.40 -19.20
CA PRO A 20 -1.84 -9.37 -18.13
C PRO A 20 -0.50 -9.81 -17.52
N LEU A 21 -0.23 -9.42 -16.28
CA LEU A 21 1.09 -9.62 -15.66
C LEU A 21 1.14 -11.00 -15.00
N LYS A 22 2.09 -11.83 -15.46
CA LYS A 22 2.51 -13.08 -14.81
C LYS A 22 3.07 -12.82 -13.39
N PRO A 23 3.02 -13.79 -12.46
CA PRO A 23 3.38 -13.64 -11.04
C PRO A 23 4.78 -13.04 -10.76
N THR A 24 5.77 -13.28 -11.63
CA THR A 24 7.11 -12.66 -11.53
C THR A 24 7.07 -11.14 -11.71
N LYS A 25 6.11 -10.61 -12.47
CA LYS A 25 5.92 -9.17 -12.65
C LYS A 25 5.04 -8.54 -11.56
N MET A 26 4.29 -9.31 -10.77
CA MET A 26 3.53 -8.78 -9.62
C MET A 26 4.42 -8.60 -8.38
N LEU A 27 5.40 -9.49 -8.18
CA LEU A 27 6.49 -9.30 -7.22
C LEU A 27 7.44 -8.19 -7.67
N ALA A 28 7.74 -8.10 -8.98
CA ALA A 28 8.43 -6.94 -9.53
C ALA A 28 7.59 -5.67 -9.36
N CYS A 29 6.27 -5.69 -9.58
CA CYS A 29 5.40 -4.53 -9.39
C CYS A 29 5.21 -4.17 -7.91
N ALA A 30 5.22 -5.12 -6.97
CA ALA A 30 5.23 -4.85 -5.54
C ALA A 30 6.59 -4.29 -5.11
N ARG A 31 7.68 -4.82 -5.64
CA ARG A 31 9.04 -4.29 -5.47
C ARG A 31 9.18 -2.91 -6.10
N ASP A 32 8.66 -2.67 -7.29
CA ASP A 32 8.68 -1.45 -8.08
C ASP A 32 7.71 -0.41 -7.50
N PHE A 33 6.59 -0.84 -6.93
CA PHE A 33 5.69 -0.02 -6.13
C PHE A 33 6.34 0.37 -4.81
N CYS A 34 7.02 -0.55 -4.12
CA CYS A 34 7.72 -0.27 -2.88
C CYS A 34 9.00 0.55 -3.11
N THR A 35 9.74 0.36 -4.22
CA THR A 35 10.89 1.20 -4.60
C THR A 35 10.41 2.54 -5.15
N SER A 36 9.35 2.61 -5.95
CA SER A 36 8.73 3.89 -6.36
C SER A 36 8.18 4.66 -5.16
N LEU A 37 7.59 3.97 -4.18
CA LEU A 37 7.13 4.55 -2.92
C LEU A 37 8.33 4.99 -2.06
N ALA A 38 9.42 4.22 -2.06
CA ALA A 38 10.68 4.57 -1.40
C ALA A 38 11.45 5.70 -2.11
N ASP A 39 11.37 5.84 -3.42
CA ASP A 39 12.00 6.92 -4.19
C ASP A 39 11.15 8.20 -4.07
N THR A 40 9.82 8.08 -4.04
CA THR A 40 8.93 9.25 -3.92
C THR A 40 8.84 9.76 -2.48
N LEU A 41 8.84 8.88 -1.47
CA LEU A 41 8.88 9.26 -0.06
C LEU A 41 10.31 9.46 0.45
N GLY A 42 11.28 8.73 -0.09
CA GLY A 42 12.66 8.68 0.37
C GLY A 42 13.65 9.47 -0.46
N PHE A 43 13.22 10.28 -1.43
CA PHE A 43 14.10 11.27 -2.08
C PHE A 43 13.75 12.73 -1.73
N PHE A 44 12.48 13.04 -1.48
CA PHE A 44 12.04 14.41 -1.15
C PHE A 44 11.88 14.70 0.35
N LEU A 45 11.72 13.68 1.21
CA LEU A 45 11.66 13.87 2.67
C LEU A 45 12.99 13.56 3.37
N THR A 46 13.81 12.65 2.86
CA THR A 46 15.09 12.23 3.47
C THR A 46 16.19 13.28 3.33
N SER A 47 16.36 13.82 2.11
CA SER A 47 17.28 14.91 1.82
C SER A 47 16.92 16.18 2.60
N LEU A 48 15.62 16.51 2.70
CA LEU A 48 15.16 17.68 3.45
C LEU A 48 15.24 17.48 4.98
N ILE A 49 15.09 16.26 5.50
CA ILE A 49 15.21 15.97 6.94
C ILE A 49 16.68 15.97 7.35
N ILE A 50 17.58 15.32 6.60
CA ILE A 50 19.01 15.34 6.88
C ILE A 50 19.55 16.77 6.74
N LEU A 51 19.15 17.49 5.68
CA LEU A 51 19.52 18.89 5.48
C LEU A 51 18.90 19.79 6.55
N ARG A 52 17.65 19.59 6.99
CA ARG A 52 17.06 20.37 8.10
C ARG A 52 17.67 20.05 9.46
N CYS A 53 18.05 18.81 9.72
CA CYS A 53 18.74 18.43 10.95
C CYS A 53 20.17 18.99 10.95
N ALA A 54 20.90 18.90 9.84
CA ALA A 54 22.22 19.50 9.67
C ALA A 54 22.15 21.04 9.76
N LEU A 55 21.22 21.69 9.05
CA LEU A 55 21.01 23.14 9.12
C LEU A 55 20.54 23.59 10.50
N ALA A 56 19.68 22.85 11.20
CA ALA A 56 19.28 23.20 12.56
C ALA A 56 20.46 23.13 13.55
N VAL A 57 21.33 22.13 13.42
CA VAL A 57 22.56 22.04 14.23
C VAL A 57 23.54 23.17 13.89
N ILE A 58 23.70 23.51 12.61
CA ILE A 58 24.62 24.54 12.14
C ILE A 58 24.12 25.97 12.48
N PHE A 59 22.83 26.26 12.32
CA PHE A 59 22.28 27.62 12.47
C PHE A 59 21.80 27.96 13.89
N THR A 60 21.42 26.98 14.72
CA THR A 60 20.86 27.29 16.05
C THR A 60 21.87 27.22 17.19
N GLY A 61 23.08 26.69 16.94
CA GLY A 61 24.14 26.58 17.96
C GLY A 61 23.75 25.78 19.21
N ARG A 62 22.62 25.06 19.18
CA ARG A 62 22.12 24.31 20.34
C ARG A 62 22.87 22.98 20.45
N PRO A 63 23.25 22.56 21.67
CA PRO A 63 23.90 21.28 21.88
C PRO A 63 22.98 20.14 21.40
N LEU A 64 23.59 19.11 20.79
CA LEU A 64 22.90 17.94 20.23
C LEU A 64 21.86 17.33 21.21
N SER A 65 22.06 17.46 22.52
CA SER A 65 21.20 16.86 23.54
C SER A 65 19.71 17.23 23.46
N SER A 66 19.31 18.42 22.96
CA SER A 66 17.88 18.79 22.92
C SER A 66 17.13 18.40 21.64
N VAL A 67 17.84 18.07 20.55
CA VAL A 67 17.23 17.79 19.23
C VAL A 67 17.02 16.29 18.99
N PHE A 68 17.76 15.42 19.69
CA PHE A 68 17.74 13.97 19.47
C PHE A 68 16.64 13.20 20.19
N PHE A 69 15.83 13.81 21.06
CA PHE A 69 14.79 13.07 21.81
C PHE A 69 13.53 12.73 21.01
N ASN A 70 13.43 13.09 19.72
CA ASN A 70 12.30 12.65 18.91
C ASN A 70 12.54 11.23 18.40
N PRO A 71 11.80 10.20 18.87
CA PRO A 71 12.02 8.82 18.44
C PRO A 71 11.92 8.66 16.92
N GLN A 72 11.13 9.52 16.25
CA GLN A 72 11.00 9.49 14.79
C GLN A 72 12.28 9.88 14.05
N ILE A 73 13.10 10.77 14.62
CA ILE A 73 14.37 11.16 14.01
C ILE A 73 15.38 10.04 14.22
N ILE A 74 15.42 9.45 15.43
CA ILE A 74 16.36 8.40 15.79
C ILE A 74 16.22 7.19 14.86
N TRP A 75 15.02 6.61 14.73
CA TRP A 75 14.88 5.40 13.92
C TRP A 75 15.06 5.68 12.42
N ARG A 76 14.66 6.86 11.92
CA ARG A 76 14.88 7.24 10.51
C ARG A 76 16.35 7.38 10.18
N LEU A 77 17.09 8.07 11.04
CA LEU A 77 18.52 8.23 10.87
C LEU A 77 19.24 6.89 11.02
N GLY A 78 18.82 6.06 12.01
CA GLY A 78 19.36 4.73 12.20
C GLY A 78 19.15 3.82 10.97
N THR A 79 17.94 3.81 10.40
CA THR A 79 17.67 3.04 9.17
C THR A 79 18.48 3.54 7.99
N GLU A 80 18.69 4.86 7.88
CA GLU A 80 19.49 5.45 6.81
C GLU A 80 20.98 5.08 6.93
N ILE A 81 21.52 5.14 8.14
CA ILE A 81 22.91 4.72 8.41
C ILE A 81 23.10 3.25 8.05
N LEU A 82 22.16 2.37 8.47
CA LEU A 82 22.21 0.95 8.13
C LEU A 82 22.07 0.72 6.62
N GLN A 83 21.23 1.50 5.93
CA GLN A 83 21.06 1.40 4.47
C GLN A 83 22.36 1.66 3.71
N HIS A 84 23.21 2.55 4.22
CA HIS A 84 24.47 2.96 3.59
C HIS A 84 25.71 2.26 4.16
N HIS A 85 25.54 1.42 5.17
CA HIS A 85 26.66 0.75 5.81
C HIS A 85 26.97 -0.59 5.10
N PRO A 86 28.22 -0.80 4.64
CA PRO A 86 28.57 -1.89 3.71
C PRO A 86 28.39 -3.30 4.29
N ASN A 87 28.36 -3.42 5.62
CA ASN A 87 28.22 -4.71 6.32
C ASN A 87 26.86 -4.88 7.00
N SER A 88 25.91 -3.97 6.78
CA SER A 88 24.61 -4.06 7.43
C SER A 88 23.82 -5.26 6.93
N ARG A 89 23.26 -6.00 7.88
CA ARG A 89 22.44 -7.18 7.64
C ARG A 89 21.00 -6.91 8.07
N LEU A 90 20.07 -7.75 7.61
CA LEU A 90 18.66 -7.64 7.96
C LEU A 90 18.44 -7.69 9.48
N GLU A 91 19.25 -8.46 10.19
CA GLU A 91 19.20 -8.58 11.65
C GLU A 91 19.48 -7.24 12.35
N ASP A 92 20.34 -6.40 11.77
CA ASP A 92 20.67 -5.08 12.32
C ASP A 92 19.46 -4.13 12.23
N PHE A 93 18.74 -4.17 11.10
CA PHE A 93 17.49 -3.43 10.92
C PHE A 93 16.42 -3.92 11.88
N ASN A 94 16.23 -5.24 11.98
CA ASN A 94 15.26 -5.84 12.88
C ASN A 94 15.55 -5.44 14.34
N ALA A 95 16.81 -5.50 14.77
CA ALA A 95 17.24 -5.11 16.11
C ALA A 95 16.93 -3.63 16.39
N LEU A 96 17.24 -2.73 15.44
CA LEU A 96 16.90 -1.32 15.54
C LEU A 96 15.38 -1.13 15.68
N TYR A 97 14.58 -1.76 14.82
CA TYR A 97 13.12 -1.63 14.89
C TYR A 97 12.54 -2.16 16.21
N GLU A 98 13.03 -3.29 16.73
CA GLU A 98 12.59 -3.83 18.03
C GLU A 98 12.95 -2.91 19.19
N GLN A 99 14.15 -2.31 19.19
CA GLN A 99 14.51 -1.29 20.19
C GLN A 99 13.58 -0.08 20.10
N MET A 100 13.27 0.37 18.89
CA MET A 100 12.47 1.56 18.67
C MET A 100 11.00 1.36 19.04
N LYS A 101 10.44 0.16 18.84
CA LYS A 101 9.09 -0.19 19.31
C LYS A 101 8.93 -0.02 20.82
N ASN A 102 10.01 -0.26 21.58
CA ASN A 102 10.02 -0.15 23.03
C ASN A 102 10.27 1.28 23.55
N SER A 103 10.62 2.22 22.67
CA SER A 103 10.94 3.62 23.03
C SER A 103 9.70 4.48 23.36
N GLY A 104 8.48 4.01 23.04
CA GLY A 104 7.25 4.71 23.43
C GLY A 104 5.97 4.23 22.73
N VAL A 105 4.87 4.15 23.48
CA VAL A 105 3.57 3.59 23.06
C VAL A 105 2.95 4.30 21.85
N LYS A 106 3.17 5.63 21.72
CA LYS A 106 2.54 6.45 20.67
C LYS A 106 3.06 6.17 19.26
N ASN A 107 4.32 5.76 19.13
CA ASN A 107 4.95 5.53 17.83
C ASN A 107 4.94 4.05 17.42
N TYR A 108 4.49 3.15 18.30
CA TYR A 108 4.53 1.71 18.08
C TYR A 108 3.91 1.28 16.74
N ALA A 109 2.68 1.72 16.45
CA ALA A 109 1.97 1.38 15.22
C ALA A 109 2.74 1.83 13.96
N LYS A 110 3.25 3.07 13.97
CA LYS A 110 4.04 3.63 12.87
C LYS A 110 5.35 2.87 12.64
N ILE A 111 6.07 2.55 13.72
CA ILE A 111 7.33 1.80 13.66
C ILE A 111 7.07 0.37 13.15
N CYS A 112 5.97 -0.26 13.56
CA CYS A 112 5.56 -1.57 13.04
C CYS A 112 5.25 -1.52 11.53
N LEU A 113 4.58 -0.47 11.04
CA LEU A 113 4.35 -0.28 9.61
C LEU A 113 5.66 -0.15 8.83
N GLU A 114 6.59 0.67 9.31
CA GLU A 114 7.88 0.89 8.65
C GLU A 114 8.74 -0.39 8.64
N HIS A 115 8.77 -1.11 9.77
CA HIS A 115 9.43 -2.41 9.85
C HIS A 115 8.80 -3.41 8.86
N SER A 116 7.47 -3.50 8.80
CA SER A 116 6.79 -4.38 7.84
C SER A 116 7.11 -4.00 6.39
N PHE A 117 7.18 -2.72 6.03
CA PHE A 117 7.58 -2.31 4.68
C PHE A 117 9.04 -2.67 4.37
N HIS A 118 9.94 -2.52 5.33
CA HIS A 118 11.32 -2.98 5.17
C HIS A 118 11.39 -4.49 4.91
N LEU A 119 10.62 -5.29 5.66
CA LEU A 119 10.54 -6.74 5.44
C LEU A 119 9.96 -7.08 4.05
N LEU A 120 8.93 -6.37 3.60
CA LEU A 120 8.35 -6.57 2.26
C LEU A 120 9.34 -6.23 1.13
N LEU A 121 10.08 -5.13 1.26
CA LEU A 121 11.13 -4.74 0.32
C LEU A 121 12.21 -5.82 0.16
N ASN A 122 12.47 -6.57 1.23
CA ASN A 122 13.43 -7.67 1.26
C ASN A 122 12.80 -9.05 0.99
N GLY A 123 11.52 -9.12 0.64
CA GLY A 123 10.83 -10.38 0.29
C GLY A 123 10.33 -11.21 1.47
N HIS A 124 10.44 -10.71 2.70
CA HIS A 124 10.01 -11.41 3.93
C HIS A 124 8.53 -11.20 4.22
N ILE A 125 7.66 -11.73 3.34
CA ILE A 125 6.19 -11.50 3.38
C ILE A 125 5.56 -12.03 4.68
N TYR A 126 5.92 -13.24 5.11
CA TYR A 126 5.35 -13.86 6.31
C TYR A 126 5.75 -13.11 7.59
N ASP A 127 7.00 -12.67 7.68
CA ASP A 127 7.47 -11.86 8.80
C ASP A 127 6.79 -10.50 8.84
N ALA A 128 6.67 -9.83 7.68
CA ALA A 128 5.94 -8.56 7.57
C ALA A 128 4.50 -8.70 8.05
N LYS A 129 3.80 -9.77 7.65
CA LYS A 129 2.44 -10.07 8.11
C LYS A 129 2.39 -10.30 9.61
N ARG A 130 3.31 -11.11 10.15
CA ARG A 130 3.38 -11.38 11.59
C ARG A 130 3.56 -10.07 12.37
N GLN A 131 4.43 -9.18 11.91
CA GLN A 131 4.65 -7.87 12.52
C GLN A 131 3.38 -7.01 12.54
N LEU A 132 2.67 -6.91 11.41
CA LEU A 132 1.40 -6.17 11.35
C LEU A 132 0.30 -6.80 12.22
N SER A 133 0.23 -8.14 12.25
CA SER A 133 -0.77 -8.87 13.05
C SER A 133 -0.59 -8.62 14.54
N VAL A 134 0.65 -8.63 15.02
CA VAL A 134 0.99 -8.26 16.40
C VAL A 134 0.67 -6.80 16.67
N ALA A 135 0.94 -5.91 15.70
CA ALA A 135 0.62 -4.50 15.85
C ALA A 135 -0.89 -4.21 15.91
N ALA A 136 -1.69 -4.96 15.14
CA ALA A 136 -3.14 -4.82 15.10
C ALA A 136 -3.83 -5.17 16.43
N SER A 137 -3.28 -6.13 17.18
CA SER A 137 -3.79 -6.58 18.48
C SER A 137 -3.30 -5.70 19.64
N TRP A 138 -2.45 -4.71 19.39
CA TRP A 138 -1.95 -3.80 20.42
C TRP A 138 -3.06 -2.90 20.98
N ARG A 139 -3.22 -2.86 22.32
CA ARG A 139 -4.32 -2.16 23.01
C ARG A 139 -3.87 -1.24 24.16
N TYR A 140 -2.61 -0.83 24.19
CA TYR A 140 -2.09 -0.01 25.30
C TYR A 140 -2.27 1.50 25.09
N GLY A 141 -2.73 2.20 26.14
CA GLY A 141 -2.83 3.65 26.23
C GLY A 141 -4.08 4.26 25.59
N LYS A 142 -4.31 5.57 25.82
CA LYS A 142 -5.35 6.33 25.12
C LYS A 142 -4.92 6.55 23.67
N GLN A 143 -5.73 6.05 22.72
CA GLN A 143 -5.44 6.19 21.30
C GLN A 143 -5.57 7.64 20.84
N SER A 144 -4.52 8.16 20.23
CA SER A 144 -4.56 9.45 19.54
C SER A 144 -5.14 9.30 18.12
N VAL A 145 -5.64 10.39 17.52
CA VAL A 145 -6.16 10.38 16.14
C VAL A 145 -5.12 9.90 15.11
N PRO A 146 -3.83 10.31 15.16
CA PRO A 146 -2.82 9.75 14.26
C PRO A 146 -2.63 8.24 14.43
N GLN A 147 -2.64 7.76 15.68
CA GLN A 147 -2.50 6.35 16.00
C GLN A 147 -3.69 5.52 15.48
N SER A 148 -4.91 6.07 15.50
CA SER A 148 -6.07 5.37 14.94
C SER A 148 -6.00 5.27 13.41
N LEU A 149 -5.42 6.26 12.73
CA LEU A 149 -5.13 6.19 11.29
C LEU A 149 -4.05 5.13 10.98
N ASP A 150 -2.98 5.09 11.76
CA ASP A 150 -1.93 4.07 11.60
C ASP A 150 -2.49 2.66 11.82
N LEU A 151 -3.38 2.47 12.80
CA LEU A 151 -4.04 1.18 13.03
C LEU A 151 -4.99 0.78 11.90
N LYS A 152 -5.73 1.73 11.31
CA LYS A 152 -6.52 1.48 10.09
C LYS A 152 -5.63 1.05 8.93
N LEU A 153 -4.47 1.67 8.80
CA LEU A 153 -3.50 1.32 7.76
C LEU A 153 -2.91 -0.08 8.00
N ILE A 154 -2.57 -0.42 9.24
CA ILE A 154 -2.16 -1.77 9.63
C ILE A 154 -3.24 -2.79 9.26
N HIS A 155 -4.51 -2.52 9.59
CA HIS A 155 -5.63 -3.39 9.24
C HIS A 155 -5.72 -3.62 7.73
N ALA A 156 -5.64 -2.55 6.93
CA ALA A 156 -5.67 -2.65 5.48
C ALA A 156 -4.51 -3.50 4.92
N TYR A 157 -3.28 -3.28 5.41
CA TYR A 157 -2.13 -4.05 4.95
C TYR A 157 -2.13 -5.50 5.46
N CYS A 158 -2.72 -5.81 6.63
CA CYS A 158 -2.95 -7.20 7.03
C CYS A 158 -3.79 -7.93 5.97
N GLY A 159 -4.93 -7.37 5.60
CA GLY A 159 -5.81 -7.96 4.57
C GLY A 159 -5.16 -8.04 3.19
N PHE A 160 -4.33 -7.07 2.83
CA PHE A 160 -3.56 -7.13 1.59
C PHE A 160 -2.50 -8.22 1.60
N LEU A 161 -1.80 -8.43 2.73
CA LEU A 161 -0.85 -9.54 2.85
C LEU A 161 -1.54 -10.90 2.88
N ASP A 162 -2.74 -10.99 3.44
CA ASP A 162 -3.60 -12.16 3.29
C ASP A 162 -3.87 -12.46 1.81
N TYR A 163 -4.22 -11.44 1.02
CA TYR A 163 -4.41 -11.57 -0.42
C TYR A 163 -3.12 -12.01 -1.12
N VAL A 164 -1.97 -11.41 -0.83
CA VAL A 164 -0.69 -11.77 -1.44
C VAL A 164 -0.35 -13.24 -1.17
N ILE A 165 -0.49 -13.69 0.08
CA ILE A 165 -0.23 -15.08 0.47
C ILE A 165 -1.24 -16.03 -0.21
N TRP A 166 -2.52 -15.67 -0.26
CA TRP A 166 -3.54 -16.41 -1.00
C TRP A 166 -3.17 -16.54 -2.48
N HIS A 167 -2.78 -15.44 -3.12
CA HIS A 167 -2.41 -15.40 -4.54
C HIS A 167 -1.19 -16.28 -4.83
N MET A 168 -0.17 -16.26 -3.96
CA MET A 168 0.98 -17.16 -4.06
C MET A 168 0.57 -18.63 -3.98
N LYS A 169 -0.29 -18.98 -3.01
CA LYS A 169 -0.79 -20.36 -2.84
C LYS A 169 -1.68 -20.81 -3.99
N LYS A 170 -2.57 -19.94 -4.48
CA LYS A 170 -3.40 -20.15 -5.68
C LYS A 170 -2.54 -20.51 -6.89
N SER A 171 -1.44 -19.79 -7.09
CA SER A 171 -0.51 -20.03 -8.20
C SER A 171 0.17 -21.41 -8.09
N SER A 172 0.62 -21.78 -6.88
CA SER A 172 1.24 -23.10 -6.64
C SER A 172 0.27 -24.27 -6.82
N VAL A 173 -1.01 -24.12 -6.46
CA VAL A 173 -2.04 -25.17 -6.64
C VAL A 173 -2.36 -25.39 -8.13
N SER A 174 -2.32 -24.33 -8.94
CA SER A 174 -2.55 -24.43 -10.38
C SER A 174 -1.42 -25.16 -11.12
N GLU A 175 -0.20 -25.17 -10.58
CA GLU A 175 0.98 -25.80 -11.19
C GLU A 175 1.22 -27.23 -10.69
N ALA A 176 0.96 -27.49 -9.40
CA ALA A 176 1.09 -28.81 -8.79
C ALA A 176 -0.26 -29.54 -8.87
N GLY A 177 -0.50 -30.26 -9.97
CA GLY A 177 -1.70 -31.09 -10.15
C GLY A 177 -2.08 -31.85 -8.89
N LYS A 178 -3.22 -31.47 -8.29
CA LYS A 178 -3.86 -32.04 -7.09
C LYS A 178 -2.87 -32.56 -6.03
N LYS A 179 -2.25 -31.66 -5.26
CA LYS A 179 -1.55 -32.05 -4.02
C LYS A 179 -2.05 -31.29 -2.78
N ASP A 180 -2.51 -32.11 -1.84
CA ASP A 180 -2.75 -31.90 -0.41
C ASP A 180 -3.96 -31.05 0.03
N ASN A 181 -4.90 -31.71 0.73
CA ASN A 181 -6.15 -31.12 1.24
C ASN A 181 -5.87 -30.01 2.27
N SER A 182 -4.71 -30.09 2.95
CA SER A 182 -4.24 -29.08 3.91
C SER A 182 -3.90 -27.74 3.22
N SER A 183 -3.15 -27.77 2.12
CA SER A 183 -2.76 -26.57 1.36
C SER A 183 -3.97 -25.81 0.83
N ASN A 184 -4.98 -26.55 0.35
CA ASN A 184 -6.23 -25.98 -0.12
C ASN A 184 -7.02 -25.32 1.02
N ARG A 185 -7.05 -25.94 2.21
CA ARG A 185 -7.71 -25.37 3.39
C ARG A 185 -7.06 -24.06 3.84
N GLU A 186 -5.73 -23.99 3.85
CA GLU A 186 -5.00 -22.76 4.18
C GLU A 186 -5.25 -21.65 3.15
N MET A 187 -5.22 -21.98 1.86
CA MET A 187 -5.56 -21.03 0.78
C MET A 187 -6.96 -20.44 1.02
N HIS A 188 -7.97 -21.27 1.27
CA HIS A 188 -9.33 -20.80 1.58
C HIS A 188 -9.42 -19.96 2.88
N SER A 189 -8.54 -20.19 3.86
CA SER A 189 -8.47 -19.37 5.08
C SER A 189 -7.98 -17.96 4.76
N TYR A 190 -6.88 -17.83 4.00
CA TYR A 190 -6.34 -16.53 3.61
C TYR A 190 -7.30 -15.77 2.71
N PHE A 191 -8.01 -16.47 1.81
CA PHE A 191 -9.09 -15.89 1.05
C PHE A 191 -10.14 -15.25 1.95
N ARG A 192 -10.65 -15.98 2.96
CA ARG A 192 -11.67 -15.45 3.86
C ARG A 192 -11.18 -14.23 4.65
N GLN A 193 -9.96 -14.27 5.18
CA GLN A 193 -9.37 -13.17 5.95
C GLN A 193 -9.17 -11.92 5.10
N ALA A 194 -8.62 -12.09 3.90
CA ALA A 194 -8.44 -11.01 2.93
C ALA A 194 -9.79 -10.42 2.51
N SER A 195 -10.77 -11.24 2.14
CA SER A 195 -12.06 -10.78 1.62
C SER A 195 -12.79 -9.88 2.61
N VAL A 196 -12.89 -10.30 3.88
CA VAL A 196 -13.55 -9.51 4.93
C VAL A 196 -12.83 -8.16 5.10
N THR A 197 -11.52 -8.20 5.25
CA THR A 197 -10.72 -6.99 5.52
C THR A 197 -10.76 -6.03 4.33
N LEU A 198 -10.58 -6.52 3.11
CA LEU A 198 -10.60 -5.69 1.90
C LEU A 198 -11.98 -5.08 1.67
N GLN A 199 -13.05 -5.85 1.87
CA GLN A 199 -14.43 -5.36 1.76
C GLN A 199 -14.70 -4.20 2.74
N GLU A 200 -14.25 -4.33 3.99
CA GLU A 200 -14.37 -3.27 5.00
C GLU A 200 -13.59 -1.99 4.62
N ILE A 201 -12.39 -2.14 4.06
CA ILE A 201 -11.54 -1.01 3.68
C ILE A 201 -12.09 -0.27 2.46
N ILE A 202 -12.46 -0.99 1.40
CA ILE A 202 -12.95 -0.37 0.16
C ILE A 202 -14.32 0.28 0.31
N ALA A 203 -15.10 -0.10 1.33
CA ALA A 203 -16.36 0.55 1.67
C ALA A 203 -16.17 1.99 2.20
N GLN A 204 -14.99 2.33 2.71
CA GLN A 204 -14.69 3.66 3.22
C GLN A 204 -14.31 4.61 2.08
N PRO A 205 -14.75 5.88 2.11
CA PRO A 205 -14.34 6.87 1.11
C PRO A 205 -12.82 7.05 1.05
N GLY A 206 -12.23 6.77 -0.11
CA GLY A 206 -10.78 6.87 -0.29
C GLY A 206 -10.31 6.42 -1.67
N VAL A 207 -9.01 6.54 -1.90
CA VAL A 207 -8.35 6.01 -3.10
C VAL A 207 -7.64 4.72 -2.67
N TRP A 208 -8.22 3.59 -3.06
CA TRP A 208 -7.87 2.25 -2.58
C TRP A 208 -7.45 1.32 -3.73
N ASP A 209 -6.80 1.86 -4.77
CA ASP A 209 -6.49 1.15 -6.03
C ASP A 209 -5.96 -0.29 -5.84
N PRO A 210 -4.91 -0.53 -5.02
CA PRO A 210 -4.39 -1.89 -4.86
C PRO A 210 -5.40 -2.82 -4.18
N PHE A 211 -6.13 -2.33 -3.17
CA PHE A 211 -7.09 -3.11 -2.40
C PHE A 211 -8.34 -3.47 -3.22
N VAL A 212 -8.83 -2.53 -4.04
CA VAL A 212 -9.96 -2.77 -4.96
C VAL A 212 -9.59 -3.83 -5.98
N LEU A 213 -8.42 -3.72 -6.61
CA LEU A 213 -7.97 -4.69 -7.60
C LEU A 213 -7.75 -6.09 -6.99
N SER A 214 -7.17 -6.16 -5.79
CA SER A 214 -7.02 -7.42 -5.05
C SER A 214 -8.37 -8.07 -4.76
N TYR A 215 -9.35 -7.30 -4.30
CA TYR A 215 -10.68 -7.83 -4.00
C TYR A 215 -11.42 -8.29 -5.26
N VAL A 216 -11.29 -7.56 -6.37
CA VAL A 216 -11.87 -7.95 -7.66
C VAL A 216 -11.25 -9.26 -8.19
N ASP A 217 -9.93 -9.43 -8.13
CA ASP A 217 -9.27 -10.70 -8.52
C ASP A 217 -9.76 -11.89 -7.67
N MET A 218 -9.98 -11.65 -6.38
CA MET A 218 -10.57 -12.65 -5.47
C MET A 218 -12.00 -13.03 -5.87
N LEU A 219 -12.84 -12.08 -6.23
CA LEU A 219 -14.21 -12.33 -6.70
C LEU A 219 -14.21 -13.04 -8.06
N GLU A 220 -13.38 -12.61 -9.01
CA GLU A 220 -13.23 -13.25 -10.33
C GLU A 220 -12.79 -14.71 -10.19
N PHE A 221 -11.95 -15.05 -9.21
CA PHE A 221 -11.52 -16.44 -8.97
C PHE A 221 -12.66 -17.37 -8.53
N TYR A 222 -13.66 -16.88 -7.80
CA TYR A 222 -14.86 -17.67 -7.43
C TYR A 222 -16.04 -17.47 -8.39
N ASN A 223 -15.79 -16.86 -9.56
CA ASN A 223 -16.81 -16.54 -10.57
C ASN A 223 -17.91 -15.59 -10.07
N ASP A 224 -17.65 -14.77 -9.05
CA ASP A 224 -18.57 -13.73 -8.59
C ASP A 224 -18.38 -12.44 -9.40
N GLN A 225 -18.73 -12.52 -10.68
CA GLN A 225 -18.57 -11.42 -11.63
C GLN A 225 -19.54 -10.25 -11.34
N GLU A 226 -20.70 -10.55 -10.77
CA GLU A 226 -21.71 -9.55 -10.44
C GLU A 226 -21.23 -8.62 -9.32
N GLU A 227 -20.73 -9.18 -8.22
CA GLU A 227 -20.19 -8.37 -7.13
C GLU A 227 -18.91 -7.63 -7.57
N ALA A 228 -18.05 -8.27 -8.39
CA ALA A 228 -16.86 -7.61 -8.94
C ALA A 228 -17.22 -6.37 -9.78
N LEU A 229 -18.24 -6.49 -10.63
CA LEU A 229 -18.75 -5.36 -11.41
C LEU A 229 -19.31 -4.26 -10.51
N LYS A 230 -20.10 -4.62 -9.50
CA LYS A 230 -20.70 -3.69 -8.55
C LYS A 230 -19.64 -2.92 -7.76
N VAL A 231 -18.60 -3.60 -7.27
CA VAL A 231 -17.45 -2.97 -6.60
C VAL A 231 -16.79 -1.94 -7.51
N LEU A 232 -16.50 -2.29 -8.77
CA LEU A 232 -15.85 -1.38 -9.73
C LEU A 232 -16.75 -0.20 -10.12
N GLN A 233 -18.06 -0.42 -10.28
CA GLN A 233 -19.01 0.65 -10.57
C GLN A 233 -19.12 1.62 -9.40
N ASN A 234 -19.24 1.12 -8.17
CA ASN A 234 -19.26 1.95 -6.97
C ASN A 234 -17.96 2.74 -6.85
N TYR A 235 -16.81 2.10 -7.03
CA TYR A 235 -15.52 2.78 -6.94
C TYR A 235 -15.33 3.87 -8.01
N ALA A 236 -15.91 3.68 -9.20
CA ALA A 236 -15.82 4.65 -10.30
C ALA A 236 -16.84 5.79 -10.23
N TYR A 237 -18.04 5.55 -9.68
CA TYR A 237 -19.17 6.49 -9.80
C TYR A 237 -19.77 6.96 -8.47
N ASN A 238 -19.37 6.40 -7.33
CA ASN A 238 -19.87 6.86 -6.04
C ASN A 238 -19.41 8.32 -5.79
N LYS A 239 -20.38 9.21 -5.61
CA LYS A 239 -20.16 10.66 -5.40
C LYS A 239 -19.57 10.96 -4.02
N ASP A 240 -19.74 10.06 -3.06
CA ASP A 240 -19.18 10.20 -1.72
C ASP A 240 -17.68 9.93 -1.69
N TYR A 241 -17.13 9.32 -2.75
CA TYR A 241 -15.73 8.96 -2.84
C TYR A 241 -14.92 10.06 -3.54
N PRO A 242 -13.65 10.25 -3.15
CA PRO A 242 -12.79 11.18 -3.86
C PRO A 242 -12.63 10.75 -5.32
N SER A 243 -12.61 11.72 -6.22
CA SER A 243 -12.47 11.43 -7.65
C SER A 243 -11.15 10.73 -7.96
N ASN A 244 -11.23 9.60 -8.66
CA ASN A 244 -10.09 8.79 -9.05
C ASN A 244 -10.14 8.42 -10.55
N PRO A 245 -9.24 8.97 -11.39
CA PRO A 245 -9.17 8.62 -12.81
C PRO A 245 -8.91 7.14 -13.08
N ASN A 246 -8.18 6.45 -12.20
CA ASN A 246 -7.83 5.04 -12.37
C ASN A 246 -9.05 4.12 -12.21
N ALA A 247 -10.03 4.50 -11.40
CA ALA A 247 -11.24 3.69 -11.16
C ALA A 247 -12.00 3.39 -12.47
N HIS A 248 -12.10 4.37 -13.37
CA HIS A 248 -12.71 4.17 -14.70
C HIS A 248 -11.87 3.26 -15.60
N VAL A 249 -10.55 3.24 -15.45
CA VAL A 249 -9.66 2.33 -16.19
C VAL A 249 -9.90 0.90 -15.75
N TYR A 250 -10.01 0.65 -14.45
CA TYR A 250 -10.28 -0.68 -13.90
C TYR A 250 -11.63 -1.21 -14.36
N LEU A 251 -12.68 -0.38 -14.29
CA LEU A 251 -14.01 -0.74 -14.80
C LEU A 251 -14.01 -1.03 -16.30
N TYR A 252 -13.32 -0.20 -17.10
CA TYR A 252 -13.18 -0.43 -18.54
C TYR A 252 -12.49 -1.76 -18.83
N GLN A 253 -11.39 -2.06 -18.16
CA GLN A 253 -10.62 -3.28 -18.37
C GLN A 253 -11.41 -4.52 -18.00
N PHE A 254 -12.13 -4.48 -16.87
CA PHE A 254 -13.03 -5.55 -16.46
C PHE A 254 -14.10 -5.81 -17.53
N LEU A 255 -14.84 -4.78 -17.95
CA LEU A 255 -15.88 -4.91 -18.96
C LEU A 255 -15.34 -5.38 -20.31
N LYS A 256 -14.13 -4.97 -20.69
CA LYS A 256 -13.48 -5.44 -21.92
C LYS A 256 -13.14 -6.94 -21.87
N ARG A 257 -12.69 -7.45 -20.72
CA ARG A 257 -12.41 -8.89 -20.54
C ARG A 257 -13.68 -9.74 -20.55
N HIS A 258 -14.79 -9.18 -20.06
CA HIS A 258 -16.11 -9.82 -20.02
C HIS A 258 -17.00 -9.45 -21.22
N GLU A 259 -16.38 -9.14 -22.36
CA GLU A 259 -17.04 -8.96 -23.67
C GLU A 259 -18.24 -7.97 -23.68
N ALA A 260 -18.16 -6.91 -22.87
CA ALA A 260 -19.22 -5.91 -22.82
C ALA A 260 -19.39 -5.18 -24.16
N PRO A 261 -20.61 -4.71 -24.50
CA PRO A 261 -20.87 -4.03 -25.77
C PRO A 261 -19.96 -2.80 -25.98
N PRO A 262 -19.47 -2.56 -27.22
CA PRO A 262 -18.59 -1.43 -27.52
C PRO A 262 -19.15 -0.07 -27.09
N ALA A 263 -20.48 0.11 -27.16
CA ALA A 263 -21.15 1.33 -26.71
C ALA A 263 -20.90 1.63 -25.22
N LYS A 264 -20.90 0.60 -24.36
CA LYS A 264 -20.63 0.71 -22.92
C LYS A 264 -19.15 0.99 -22.64
N LEU A 265 -18.24 0.44 -23.44
CA LEU A 265 -16.81 0.73 -23.34
C LEU A 265 -16.49 2.18 -23.74
N ILE A 266 -17.09 2.65 -24.83
CA ILE A 266 -16.93 4.03 -25.33
C ILE A 266 -17.48 5.04 -24.31
N SER A 267 -18.60 4.75 -23.66
CA SER A 267 -19.18 5.68 -22.67
C SER A 267 -18.23 5.92 -21.49
N ILE A 268 -17.54 4.87 -21.01
CA ILE A 268 -16.55 4.97 -19.92
C ILE A 268 -15.34 5.80 -20.36
N LEU A 269 -14.83 5.58 -21.57
CA LEU A 269 -13.71 6.35 -22.11
C LEU A 269 -14.05 7.84 -22.25
N LYS A 270 -15.29 8.17 -22.65
CA LYS A 270 -15.77 9.57 -22.70
C LYS A 270 -15.78 10.24 -21.34
N VAL A 271 -16.19 9.53 -20.28
CA VAL A 271 -16.14 10.07 -18.90
C VAL A 271 -14.70 10.38 -18.51
N ARG A 272 -13.76 9.46 -18.76
CA ARG A 272 -12.34 9.67 -18.48
C ARG A 272 -11.77 10.88 -19.24
N GLN A 273 -12.05 11.00 -20.53
CA GLN A 273 -11.55 12.13 -21.34
C GLN A 273 -12.04 13.48 -20.79
N ARG A 274 -13.30 13.56 -20.35
CA ARG A 274 -13.85 14.77 -19.71
C ARG A 274 -13.13 15.09 -18.40
N MET A 275 -12.81 14.09 -17.59
CA MET A 275 -12.09 14.28 -16.33
C MET A 275 -10.66 14.80 -16.56
N GLU A 276 -9.95 14.23 -17.54
CA GLU A 276 -8.62 14.71 -17.94
C GLU A 276 -8.66 16.13 -18.51
N ALA A 277 -9.65 16.44 -19.34
CA ALA A 277 -9.85 17.80 -19.88
C ALA A 277 -10.16 18.83 -18.78
N LYS A 278 -11.06 18.50 -17.85
CA LYS A 278 -11.37 19.37 -16.69
C LYS A 278 -10.13 19.65 -15.84
N LYS A 279 -9.31 18.63 -15.59
CA LYS A 279 -8.07 18.76 -14.83
C LYS A 279 -7.06 19.67 -15.52
N ARG A 280 -6.95 19.63 -16.86
CA ARG A 280 -6.08 20.55 -17.62
C ARG A 280 -6.58 21.99 -17.51
N LEU A 281 -7.87 22.22 -17.75
CA LEU A 281 -8.46 23.55 -17.62
C LEU A 281 -8.24 24.15 -16.24
N LEU A 282 -8.49 23.39 -15.17
CA LEU A 282 -8.26 23.86 -13.80
C LEU A 282 -6.79 24.20 -13.52
N ALA A 283 -5.84 23.54 -14.18
CA ALA A 283 -4.42 23.87 -14.06
C ALA A 283 -4.09 25.20 -14.76
N ASP A 284 -4.73 25.49 -15.89
CA ASP A 284 -4.51 26.73 -16.64
C ASP A 284 -5.02 27.97 -15.89
N TYR A 285 -6.09 27.83 -15.08
CA TYR A 285 -6.63 28.91 -14.23
C TYR A 285 -5.96 29.03 -12.85
N ALA A 286 -5.02 28.15 -12.51
CA ALA A 286 -4.32 28.16 -11.22
C ALA A 286 -2.92 28.84 -11.29
N LEU A 287 -2.62 29.49 -12.42
CA LEU A 287 -1.48 30.38 -12.65
C LEU A 287 -1.90 31.85 -12.46
#